data_AF-K0NKL8-F1
#
_entry.id   AF-K0NKL8-F1
#
_cell.length_a   1.000
_cell.length_b   1.000
_cell.length_c   1.000
_cell.angle_alpha   90.00
_cell.angle_beta   90.00
_cell.angle_gamma   90.00
#
_symmetry.space_group_name_H-M   'P 1'
#
loop_
_entity.id
_entity.type
_entity.pdbx_description
1 polymer ?
#
loop_
_entity_poly.entity_id
_entity_poly.type
_entity_poly.pdbx_seq_one_letter_code
_entity_poly.pdbx_strand_id
1 'polypeptide(L)'
;MYVCAHDKRRFVIALKYKGEKEYRYLVATDLTWQNIDITEVYTLRWLVEVFIQDHKENEGWGKLTKQPGEDGSYRSLTLSLLVDHCLLLHPDQMASINNKLPAKTVGSLCEIIKIDSILSFVEEIIYSDNPESYFKKISVFLKEHFVKSNDSTKHMNLRPWGRHEP
;
A
#
# COMPACT_ATOMS: atom_id res chain seq x y z
N MET A 1 11.79 36.81 -12.17
CA MET A 1 11.10 37.94 -11.49
C MET A 1 11.63 38.08 -10.07
N TYR A 2 11.73 39.30 -9.51
CA TYR A 2 11.97 39.46 -8.07
C TYR A 2 10.67 39.22 -7.30
N VAL A 3 10.68 38.33 -6.31
CA VAL A 3 9.50 38.01 -5.50
C VAL A 3 9.74 38.55 -4.09
N CYS A 4 9.09 39.65 -3.74
CA CYS A 4 9.33 40.37 -2.48
C CYS A 4 9.13 39.49 -1.24
N ALA A 5 8.10 38.64 -1.22
CA ALA A 5 7.85 37.72 -0.11
C ALA A 5 8.98 36.71 0.13
N HIS A 6 9.80 36.43 -0.88
CA HIS A 6 10.93 35.51 -0.80
C HIS A 6 12.28 36.24 -0.74
N ASP A 7 12.28 37.57 -0.84
CA ASP A 7 13.44 38.46 -0.94
C ASP A 7 14.51 38.00 -1.95
N LYS A 8 14.06 37.34 -3.02
CA LYS A 8 14.96 36.68 -3.98
C LYS A 8 14.34 36.65 -5.38
N ARG A 9 15.20 36.54 -6.39
CA ARG A 9 14.77 36.23 -7.76
C ARG A 9 14.23 34.80 -7.83
N ARG A 10 13.11 34.62 -8.55
CA ARG A 10 12.47 33.34 -8.83
C ARG A 10 12.10 33.25 -10.30
N PHE A 11 12.06 32.02 -10.79
CA PHE A 11 11.42 31.70 -12.05
C PHE A 11 9.92 31.61 -11.78
N VAL A 12 9.10 32.41 -12.47
CA VAL A 12 7.64 32.45 -12.27
C VAL A 12 6.95 32.19 -13.60
N ILE A 13 6.11 31.17 -13.65
CA ILE A 13 5.32 30.79 -14.82
C ILE A 13 3.85 31.01 -14.49
N ALA A 14 3.15 31.80 -15.31
CA ALA A 14 1.71 31.97 -15.22
C ALA A 14 1.02 30.98 -16.17
N LEU A 15 0.14 30.14 -15.62
CA LEU A 15 -0.64 29.13 -16.34
C LEU A 15 -2.12 29.48 -16.30
N LYS A 16 -2.82 29.30 -17.41
CA LYS A 16 -4.28 29.48 -17.49
C LYS A 16 -4.86 28.50 -18.50
N TYR A 17 -5.67 27.55 -18.02
CA TYR A 17 -6.33 26.60 -18.92
C TYR A 17 -7.55 27.23 -19.60
N LYS A 18 -7.95 26.66 -20.74
CA LYS A 18 -9.13 27.12 -21.47
C LYS A 18 -10.38 27.01 -20.58
N GLY A 19 -11.06 28.14 -20.39
CA GLY A 19 -12.25 28.23 -19.54
C GLY A 19 -12.00 28.67 -18.10
N GLU A 20 -10.74 28.75 -17.65
CA GLU A 20 -10.41 29.33 -16.35
C GLU A 20 -10.45 30.86 -16.42
N LYS A 21 -10.90 31.49 -15.31
CA LYS A 21 -10.88 32.96 -15.18
C LYS A 21 -9.55 33.43 -14.60
N GLU A 22 -9.06 32.73 -13.59
CA GLU A 22 -7.85 33.05 -12.84
C GLU A 22 -6.60 32.38 -13.40
N TYR A 23 -5.43 33.00 -13.19
CA TYR A 23 -4.14 32.39 -13.46
C TYR A 23 -3.68 31.57 -12.26
N ARG A 24 -2.99 30.46 -12.54
CA ARG A 24 -2.21 29.69 -11.57
C ARG A 24 -0.73 30.03 -11.78
N TYR A 25 0.07 29.96 -10.73
CA TYR A 25 1.49 30.30 -10.80
C TYR A 25 2.36 29.14 -10.35
N LEU A 26 3.33 28.76 -11.18
CA LEU A 26 4.44 27.89 -10.77
C LEU A 26 5.64 28.76 -10.44
N VAL A 27 6.31 28.44 -9.34
CA VAL A 27 7.48 29.17 -8.86
C VAL A 27 8.63 28.20 -8.67
N ALA A 28 9.72 28.39 -9.41
CA ALA A 28 10.95 27.61 -9.27
C ALA A 28 12.11 28.48 -8.75
N THR A 29 13.00 27.83 -8.00
CA THR A 29 14.20 28.46 -7.42
C THR A 29 15.37 28.46 -8.40
N ASP A 30 15.49 27.41 -9.21
CA ASP A 30 16.51 27.31 -10.25
C ASP A 30 16.13 28.17 -11.46
N LEU A 31 17.01 29.11 -11.80
CA LEU A 31 16.80 30.03 -12.93
C LEU A 31 17.39 29.51 -14.24
N THR A 32 18.10 28.37 -14.21
CA THR A 32 18.73 27.75 -15.39
C THR A 32 17.77 26.87 -16.18
N TRP A 33 16.66 26.45 -15.56
CA TRP A 33 15.65 25.60 -16.19
C TRP A 33 14.82 26.38 -17.20
N GLN A 34 14.30 25.68 -18.21
CA GLN A 34 13.35 26.26 -19.15
C GLN A 34 11.92 26.16 -18.63
N ASN A 35 11.02 26.94 -19.22
CA ASN A 35 9.58 26.88 -18.91
C ASN A 35 9.01 25.47 -19.04
N ILE A 36 9.43 24.74 -20.08
CA ILE A 36 8.93 23.40 -20.36
C ILE A 36 9.37 22.41 -19.29
N ASP A 37 10.65 22.44 -18.86
CA ASP A 37 11.19 21.57 -17.82
C ASP A 37 10.42 21.72 -16.50
N ILE A 38 10.20 22.97 -16.07
CA ILE A 38 9.46 23.28 -14.83
C ILE A 38 8.02 22.76 -14.92
N THR A 39 7.38 22.97 -16.08
CA THR A 39 5.99 22.55 -16.30
C THR A 39 5.87 21.03 -16.31
N GLU A 40 6.76 20.33 -17.01
CA GLU A 40 6.79 18.86 -17.08
C GLU A 40 7.03 18.25 -15.71
N VAL A 41 8.05 18.70 -14.96
CA VAL A 41 8.30 18.23 -13.60
C VAL A 41 7.11 18.49 -12.68
N TYR A 42 6.42 19.63 -12.82
CA TYR A 42 5.23 19.91 -12.02
C TYR A 42 4.08 18.94 -12.32
N THR A 43 3.96 18.41 -13.54
CA THR A 43 2.95 17.37 -13.83
C THR A 43 3.25 16.07 -13.08
N LEU A 44 4.53 15.75 -12.85
CA LEU A 44 4.95 14.58 -12.08
C LEU A 44 4.60 14.68 -10.60
N ARG A 45 4.26 15.86 -10.08
CA ARG A 45 3.79 16.03 -8.68
C ARG A 45 2.62 15.10 -8.34
N TRP A 46 1.75 14.81 -9.31
CA TRP A 46 0.62 13.91 -9.12
C TRP A 46 1.03 12.46 -8.80
N LEU A 47 2.25 12.05 -9.20
CA LEU A 47 2.75 10.70 -8.87
C LEU A 47 2.83 10.46 -7.37
N VAL A 48 3.06 11.51 -6.55
CA VAL A 48 3.02 11.40 -5.09
C VAL A 48 1.62 11.06 -4.60
N GLU A 49 0.58 11.63 -5.20
CA GLU A 49 -0.81 11.33 -4.83
C GLU A 49 -1.19 9.90 -5.23
N VAL A 50 -0.77 9.45 -6.43
CA VAL A 50 -0.94 8.06 -6.87
C VAL A 50 -0.25 7.09 -5.93
N PHE A 51 0.99 7.39 -5.51
CA PHE A 51 1.71 6.58 -4.53
C PHE A 51 0.97 6.51 -3.19
N ILE A 52 0.54 7.66 -2.65
CA ILE A 52 -0.19 7.70 -1.37
C ILE A 52 -1.50 6.90 -1.46
N GLN A 53 -2.21 6.99 -2.59
CA GLN A 53 -3.44 6.24 -2.79
C GLN A 53 -3.18 4.73 -2.81
N ASP A 54 -2.27 4.26 -3.67
CA ASP A 54 -1.94 2.83 -3.78
C ASP A 54 -1.44 2.28 -2.43
N HIS A 55 -0.64 3.06 -1.72
CA HIS A 55 -0.14 2.70 -0.40
C HIS A 55 -1.28 2.57 0.60
N LYS A 56 -2.13 3.60 0.78
CA LYS A 56 -3.28 3.53 1.71
C LYS A 56 -4.25 2.41 1.39
N GLU A 57 -4.46 2.13 0.11
CA GLU A 57 -5.34 1.06 -0.34
C GLU A 57 -4.76 -0.33 -0.09
N ASN A 58 -3.44 -0.48 0.12
CA ASN A 58 -2.78 -1.78 0.22
C ASN A 58 -1.99 -2.01 1.51
N GLU A 59 -1.69 -0.97 2.28
CA GLU A 59 -0.97 -1.02 3.54
C GLU A 59 -1.73 -1.81 4.61
N GLY A 60 -0.99 -2.43 5.53
CA GLY A 60 -1.57 -3.23 6.61
C GLY A 60 -2.34 -2.39 7.63
N TRP A 61 -1.91 -1.13 7.84
CA TRP A 61 -2.52 -0.23 8.82
C TRP A 61 -3.98 0.09 8.50
N GLY A 62 -4.26 0.59 7.28
CA GLY A 62 -5.61 1.02 6.88
C GLY A 62 -6.64 -0.12 6.83
N LYS A 63 -6.20 -1.36 6.61
CA LYS A 63 -7.08 -2.54 6.50
C LYS A 63 -7.34 -3.27 7.81
N LEU A 64 -6.35 -3.35 8.70
CA LEU A 64 -6.34 -4.35 9.78
C LEU A 64 -5.86 -3.83 11.14
N THR A 65 -5.57 -2.53 11.31
CA THR A 65 -5.05 -2.08 12.62
C THR A 65 -6.13 -2.19 13.70
N LYS A 66 -5.82 -2.94 14.76
CA LYS A 66 -6.66 -3.11 15.95
C LYS A 66 -6.14 -2.34 17.17
N GLN A 67 -5.08 -1.55 16.99
CA GLN A 67 -4.41 -0.83 18.07
C GLN A 67 -4.94 0.62 18.14
N PRO A 68 -5.90 0.92 19.05
CA PRO A 68 -6.43 2.28 19.20
C PRO A 68 -5.44 3.21 19.91
N GLY A 69 -5.70 4.52 19.82
CA GLY A 69 -4.94 5.56 20.53
C GLY A 69 -3.72 6.07 19.76
N GLU A 70 -3.09 7.11 20.29
CA GLU A 70 -1.94 7.79 19.68
C GLU A 70 -0.76 6.84 19.49
N ASP A 71 -0.34 6.15 20.55
CA ASP A 71 0.75 5.17 20.51
C ASP A 71 0.45 4.00 19.58
N GLY A 72 -0.78 3.48 19.59
CA GLY A 72 -1.21 2.39 18.72
C GLY A 72 -1.15 2.81 17.25
N SER A 73 -1.61 4.03 16.95
CA SER A 73 -1.58 4.59 15.60
C SER A 73 -0.14 4.82 15.13
N TYR A 74 0.69 5.47 15.94
CA TYR A 74 2.08 5.78 15.59
C TYR A 74 2.90 4.52 15.32
N ARG A 75 2.86 3.54 16.23
CA ARG A 75 3.68 2.32 16.12
C ARG A 75 3.23 1.44 14.96
N SER A 76 1.93 1.23 14.82
CA SER A 76 1.40 0.37 13.75
C SER A 76 1.57 0.99 12.36
N LEU A 77 1.39 2.30 12.23
CA LEU A 77 1.66 3.01 10.97
C LEU A 77 3.15 2.95 10.62
N THR A 78 4.03 3.21 11.60
CA THR A 78 5.49 3.13 11.40
C THR A 78 5.90 1.73 10.93
N LEU A 79 5.36 0.68 11.56
CA LEU A 79 5.66 -0.69 11.15
C LEU A 79 5.14 -1.00 9.75
N SER A 80 3.92 -0.57 9.41
CA SER A 80 3.37 -0.74 8.05
C SER A 80 4.28 -0.09 7.02
N LEU A 81 4.63 1.18 7.24
CA LEU A 81 5.53 1.93 6.37
C LEU A 81 6.88 1.22 6.20
N LEU A 82 7.48 0.71 7.28
CA LEU A 82 8.75 -0.03 7.21
C LEU A 82 8.64 -1.32 6.40
N VAL A 83 7.55 -2.07 6.56
CA VAL A 83 7.30 -3.31 5.79
C VAL A 83 7.07 -2.97 4.32
N ASP A 84 6.32 -1.91 4.02
CA ASP A 84 6.08 -1.47 2.66
C ASP A 84 7.37 -0.95 1.98
N HIS A 85 8.29 -0.34 2.74
CA HIS A 85 9.63 -0.01 2.21
C HIS A 85 10.42 -1.25 1.79
N CYS A 86 10.23 -2.39 2.45
CA CYS A 86 10.87 -3.64 2.04
C CYS A 86 10.40 -4.11 0.64
N LEU A 87 9.22 -3.69 0.17
CA LEU A 87 8.75 -4.00 -1.18
C LEU A 87 9.63 -3.36 -2.27
N LEU A 88 10.35 -2.27 -1.96
CA LEU A 88 11.35 -1.70 -2.85
C LEU A 88 12.51 -2.66 -3.12
N LEU A 89 12.76 -3.59 -2.19
CA LEU A 89 13.81 -4.61 -2.28
C LEU A 89 13.32 -5.90 -2.96
N HIS A 90 12.04 -6.00 -3.32
CA HIS A 90 11.51 -7.16 -4.03
C HIS A 90 12.26 -7.35 -5.37
N PRO A 91 12.64 -8.58 -5.76
CA PRO A 91 13.42 -8.82 -6.98
C PRO A 91 12.82 -8.19 -8.23
N ASP A 92 11.51 -8.34 -8.42
CA ASP A 92 10.81 -7.73 -9.56
C ASP A 92 10.82 -6.20 -9.52
N GLN A 93 10.75 -5.61 -8.33
CA GLN A 93 10.76 -4.16 -8.15
C GLN A 93 12.15 -3.60 -8.45
N MET A 94 13.19 -4.25 -7.93
CA MET A 94 14.59 -3.96 -8.24
C MET A 94 14.86 -4.10 -9.74
N ALA A 95 14.33 -5.15 -10.38
CA ALA A 95 14.45 -5.34 -11.82
C ALA A 95 13.80 -4.20 -12.62
N SER A 96 12.57 -3.78 -12.25
CA SER A 96 11.93 -2.62 -12.88
C SER A 96 12.77 -1.34 -12.74
N ILE A 97 13.22 -1.03 -11.52
CA ILE A 97 14.00 0.18 -11.25
C ILE A 97 15.33 0.17 -12.02
N ASN A 98 16.07 -0.94 -11.98
CA ASN A 98 17.36 -1.08 -12.66
C ASN A 98 17.24 -0.94 -14.18
N ASN A 99 16.10 -1.37 -14.75
CA ASN A 99 15.82 -1.25 -16.18
C ASN A 99 15.10 0.06 -16.55
N LYS A 100 14.96 1.02 -15.63
CA LYS A 100 14.25 2.29 -15.82
C LYS A 100 12.80 2.11 -16.30
N LEU A 101 12.17 1.01 -15.90
CA LEU A 101 10.76 0.74 -16.13
C LEU A 101 9.92 1.34 -15.00
N PRO A 102 8.59 1.53 -15.21
CA PRO A 102 7.70 1.93 -14.14
C PRO A 102 7.79 1.00 -12.93
N ALA A 103 7.80 1.59 -11.74
CA ALA A 103 7.69 0.87 -10.48
C ALA A 103 6.40 0.05 -10.44
N LYS A 104 6.45 -1.15 -9.88
CA LYS A 104 5.26 -1.95 -9.58
C LYS A 104 4.51 -1.33 -8.40
N THR A 105 3.19 -1.47 -8.38
CA THR A 105 2.35 -1.00 -7.28
C THR A 105 2.51 -1.89 -6.06
N VAL A 106 2.32 -1.34 -4.86
CA VAL A 106 2.32 -2.07 -3.59
C VAL A 106 1.34 -3.24 -3.66
N GLY A 107 0.12 -2.99 -4.15
CA GLY A 107 -0.90 -4.04 -4.32
C GLY A 107 -0.41 -5.20 -5.21
N SER A 108 0.22 -4.89 -6.35
CA SER A 108 0.71 -5.94 -7.26
C SER A 108 1.85 -6.77 -6.65
N LEU A 109 2.79 -6.12 -5.95
CA LEU A 109 3.88 -6.82 -5.28
C LEU A 109 3.37 -7.71 -4.14
N CYS A 110 2.41 -7.22 -3.37
CA CYS A 110 1.74 -8.01 -2.34
C CYS A 110 1.04 -9.25 -2.91
N GLU A 111 0.35 -9.13 -4.05
CA GLU A 111 -0.28 -10.30 -4.70
C GLU A 111 0.76 -11.30 -5.24
N ILE A 112 1.84 -10.82 -5.85
CA ILE A 112 2.96 -11.67 -6.28
C ILE A 112 3.53 -12.44 -5.10
N ILE A 113 3.89 -11.75 -4.01
CA ILE A 113 4.46 -12.37 -2.80
C ILE A 113 3.51 -13.42 -2.22
N LYS A 114 2.20 -13.16 -2.19
CA LYS A 114 1.20 -14.13 -1.71
C LYS A 114 1.20 -15.39 -2.56
N ILE A 115 1.18 -15.25 -3.89
CA ILE A 115 1.19 -16.40 -4.80
C ILE A 115 2.50 -17.17 -4.67
N ASP A 116 3.64 -16.48 -4.68
CA ASP A 116 4.96 -17.10 -4.52
C ASP A 116 5.09 -17.84 -3.20
N SER A 117 4.55 -17.28 -2.12
CA SER A 117 4.52 -17.94 -0.80
C SER A 117 3.66 -19.20 -0.81
N ILE A 118 2.50 -19.18 -1.48
CA ILE A 118 1.62 -20.35 -1.62
C ILE A 118 2.30 -21.43 -2.46
N LEU A 119 2.91 -21.07 -3.59
CA LEU A 119 3.62 -22.01 -4.45
C LEU A 119 4.79 -22.65 -3.72
N SER A 120 5.62 -21.84 -3.05
CA SER A 120 6.75 -22.33 -2.24
C SER A 120 6.29 -23.28 -1.14
N PHE A 121 5.18 -22.95 -0.47
CA PHE A 121 4.58 -23.82 0.55
C PHE A 121 4.06 -25.14 -0.03
N VAL A 122 3.41 -25.11 -1.20
CA VAL A 122 2.94 -26.32 -1.89
C VAL A 122 4.12 -27.19 -2.33
N GLU A 123 5.18 -26.59 -2.86
CA GLU A 123 6.41 -27.29 -3.22
C GLU A 123 7.02 -28.00 -2.00
N GLU A 124 7.11 -27.33 -0.85
CA GLU A 124 7.60 -27.93 0.39
C GLU A 124 6.81 -29.19 0.79
N ILE A 125 5.49 -29.20 0.55
CA ILE A 125 4.66 -30.38 0.80
C ILE A 125 4.97 -31.49 -0.19
N ILE A 126 5.01 -31.18 -1.49
CA ILE A 126 5.23 -32.15 -2.56
C ILE A 126 6.59 -32.84 -2.40
N TYR A 127 7.63 -32.09 -2.01
CA TYR A 127 8.99 -32.60 -1.88
C TYR A 127 9.34 -33.16 -0.48
N SER A 128 8.38 -33.19 0.45
CA SER A 128 8.59 -33.81 1.76
C SER A 128 8.67 -35.33 1.66
N ASP A 129 9.32 -35.98 2.64
CA ASP A 129 9.47 -37.45 2.67
C ASP A 129 8.12 -38.20 2.68
N ASN A 130 7.06 -37.58 3.21
CA ASN A 130 5.69 -38.11 3.20
C ASN A 130 4.68 -36.96 3.03
N PRO A 131 4.38 -36.57 1.77
CA PRO A 131 3.52 -35.43 1.46
C PRO A 131 2.13 -35.51 2.08
N GLU A 132 1.53 -36.71 2.10
CA GLU A 132 0.19 -36.91 2.66
C GLU A 132 0.17 -36.67 4.18
N SER A 133 1.16 -37.20 4.90
CA SER A 133 1.29 -37.00 6.33
C SER A 133 1.59 -35.53 6.65
N TYR A 134 2.49 -34.89 5.90
CA TYR A 134 2.86 -33.49 6.13
C TYR A 134 1.68 -32.55 5.87
N PHE A 135 0.97 -32.73 4.76
CA PHE A 135 -0.27 -32.00 4.47
C PHE A 135 -1.32 -32.16 5.56
N LYS A 136 -1.52 -33.39 6.08
CA LYS A 136 -2.46 -33.64 7.18
C LYS A 136 -2.06 -32.89 8.45
N LYS A 137 -0.78 -32.92 8.84
CA LYS A 137 -0.27 -32.19 10.01
C LYS A 137 -0.51 -30.68 9.88
N ILE A 138 -0.16 -30.10 8.73
CA ILE A 138 -0.36 -28.67 8.51
C ILE A 138 -1.84 -28.32 8.46
N SER A 139 -2.67 -29.15 7.83
CA SER A 139 -4.13 -28.95 7.78
C SER A 139 -4.75 -28.89 9.18
N VAL A 140 -4.29 -29.74 10.11
CA VAL A 140 -4.72 -29.70 11.51
C VAL A 140 -4.27 -28.39 12.15
N PHE A 141 -2.97 -28.07 12.04
CA PHE A 141 -2.41 -26.83 12.60
C PHE A 141 -3.15 -25.57 12.13
N LEU A 142 -3.41 -25.46 10.82
CA LEU A 142 -4.09 -24.30 10.23
C LEU A 142 -5.53 -24.17 10.74
N LYS A 143 -6.26 -25.29 10.83
CA LYS A 143 -7.64 -25.29 11.35
C LYS A 143 -7.70 -24.89 12.82
N GLU A 144 -6.76 -25.35 13.63
CA GLU A 144 -6.73 -25.03 15.06
C GLU A 144 -6.36 -23.57 15.35
N HIS A 145 -5.46 -22.98 14.57
CA HIS A 145 -4.89 -21.67 14.88
C HIS A 145 -5.54 -20.51 14.11
N PHE A 146 -5.96 -20.73 12.86
CA PHE A 146 -6.45 -19.66 11.99
C PHE A 146 -7.96 -19.72 11.74
N VAL A 147 -8.57 -20.90 11.80
CA VAL A 147 -10.02 -21.05 11.61
C VAL A 147 -10.71 -21.10 12.97
N LYS A 148 -10.99 -19.92 13.55
CA LYS A 148 -11.87 -19.82 14.72
C LYS A 148 -13.30 -19.61 14.26
N SER A 149 -14.17 -20.60 14.49
CA SER A 149 -15.61 -20.37 14.52
C SER A 149 -15.90 -19.50 15.75
N ASN A 150 -16.00 -18.19 15.55
CA ASN A 150 -16.37 -17.31 16.64
C ASN A 150 -17.85 -17.57 16.97
N ASP A 151 -18.13 -18.08 18.16
CA ASP A 151 -19.48 -18.19 18.68
C ASP A 151 -20.07 -16.79 18.85
N SER A 152 -20.76 -16.35 17.81
CA SER A 152 -21.37 -15.04 17.75
C SER A 152 -22.71 -15.09 18.46
N THR A 153 -22.82 -14.36 19.56
CA THR A 153 -24.09 -14.11 20.22
C THR A 153 -25.09 -13.37 19.33
N LYS A 154 -24.62 -12.59 18.33
CA LYS A 154 -25.49 -11.96 17.31
C LYS A 154 -26.10 -12.98 16.34
N HIS A 155 -25.45 -14.13 16.15
CA HIS A 155 -25.98 -15.24 15.37
C HIS A 155 -26.72 -16.26 16.24
N MET A 156 -27.08 -15.90 17.48
CA MET A 156 -27.83 -16.75 18.42
C MET A 156 -27.12 -18.07 18.77
N ASN A 157 -25.82 -18.20 18.49
CA ASN A 157 -25.03 -19.32 19.00
C ASN A 157 -25.14 -19.33 20.54
N LEU A 158 -25.42 -20.52 21.10
CA LEU A 158 -25.58 -20.75 22.54
C LEU A 158 -26.78 -20.05 23.19
N ARG A 159 -27.73 -19.50 22.42
CA ARG A 159 -28.99 -18.95 22.95
C ARG A 159 -30.16 -19.91 22.70
N PRO A 160 -31.00 -20.19 23.70
CA PRO A 160 -32.20 -20.98 23.48
C PRO A 160 -33.15 -20.25 22.52
N TRP A 161 -33.67 -20.97 21.52
CA TRP A 161 -34.55 -20.44 20.48
C TRP A 161 -35.96 -20.03 20.98
N GLY A 162 -36.19 -20.07 22.31
CA GLY A 162 -37.51 -19.88 22.90
C GLY A 162 -38.38 -21.13 22.79
N ARG A 163 -39.47 -21.19 23.58
CA ARG A 163 -40.50 -22.21 23.41
C ARG A 163 -41.53 -21.66 22.41
N HIS A 164 -41.56 -22.26 21.24
CA HIS A 164 -42.65 -22.06 20.29
C HIS A 164 -43.64 -23.19 20.52
N GLU A 165 -44.66 -22.93 21.34
CA GLU A 165 -45.86 -23.78 21.36
C GLU A 165 -46.71 -23.47 20.11
N PRO A 166 -47.43 -24.47 19.55
CA PRO A 166 -48.20 -24.32 18.33
C PRO A 166 -49.28 -23.23 18.38
#